data_AF-A0AAW8N948-F1
#
_entry.id   AF-A0AAW8N948-F1
#
_cell.length_a   1.000
_cell.length_b   1.000
_cell.length_c   1.000
_cell.angle_alpha   90.00
_cell.angle_beta   90.00
_cell.angle_gamma   90.00
#
_symmetry.space_group_name_H-M   'P 1'
#
loop_
_entity.id
_entity.type
_entity.pdbx_description
1 polymer ?
#
loop_
_entity_poly.entity_id
_entity_poly.type
_entity_poly.pdbx_seq_one_letter_code
_entity_poly.pdbx_strand_id
1 'polypeptide(L)'
;MTNATAVPVARHGAPAVAAERGALPAGPVADADERTRDRVLAAVLEHGPVSAAELGDLLGFTPAAVRRHLDHLSRAGVIEVKRVAKSGSGAGRPARRYVLSSQGQSSLGNDYLDIAALALQQLQKVAGPDAVRAFAVERFAEMERRYAPEIDQAGPDITDRAKALADALTRDNFVASAASIEAKAPLPAALSSVQLCQGHCPIQQLAARFPVFCDVETEVFSRLVGVDVRRLSTLARGGHVCTTHIPTGRLPAGGPPTPPAALASLTEVNNHQQERP
;
A
#
# COMPACT_ATOMS: atom_id res chain seq x y z
N MET A 1 84.28 11.71 -32.48
CA MET A 1 82.98 11.24 -31.96
C MET A 1 83.23 10.77 -30.54
N THR A 2 83.01 11.69 -29.61
CA THR A 2 83.42 11.70 -28.20
C THR A 2 82.33 12.44 -27.43
N ASN A 3 81.97 11.90 -26.25
CA ASN A 3 81.31 12.51 -25.08
C ASN A 3 79.97 13.27 -25.18
N ALA A 4 79.02 12.87 -24.32
CA ALA A 4 78.57 13.59 -23.10
C ALA A 4 77.14 13.14 -22.69
N THR A 5 76.94 12.47 -21.54
CA THR A 5 76.58 13.02 -20.21
C THR A 5 75.06 13.20 -19.98
N ALA A 6 74.48 12.45 -19.03
CA ALA A 6 73.50 12.93 -18.02
C ALA A 6 73.07 11.83 -17.01
N VAL A 7 73.09 12.18 -15.72
CA VAL A 7 72.57 11.55 -14.48
C VAL A 7 71.86 12.71 -13.74
N PRO A 8 70.71 12.63 -12.98
CA PRO A 8 70.49 11.85 -11.72
C PRO A 8 69.05 11.31 -11.45
N VAL A 9 68.84 10.21 -10.69
CA VAL A 9 68.61 9.99 -9.22
C VAL A 9 67.30 10.56 -8.60
N ALA A 10 66.42 9.66 -8.12
CA ALA A 10 65.85 9.56 -6.74
C ALA A 10 64.41 8.96 -6.73
N ARG A 11 64.21 7.73 -6.25
CA ARG A 11 63.78 7.30 -4.88
C ARG A 11 62.27 7.49 -4.56
N HIS A 12 61.57 6.40 -4.23
CA HIS A 12 60.90 6.12 -2.93
C HIS A 12 60.00 4.88 -3.04
N GLY A 13 60.05 4.03 -2.01
CA GLY A 13 59.40 2.72 -1.99
C GLY A 13 58.15 2.62 -1.11
N ALA A 14 57.57 1.41 -1.19
CA ALA A 14 56.61 0.73 -0.31
C ALA A 14 55.13 1.18 -0.34
N PRO A 15 54.16 0.33 0.05
CA PRO A 15 54.14 -1.14 0.12
C PRO A 15 52.92 -1.77 -0.59
N ALA A 16 52.94 -3.12 -0.70
CA ALA A 16 51.81 -3.95 -1.04
C ALA A 16 50.74 -3.90 0.08
N VAL A 17 49.49 -3.65 -0.29
CA VAL A 17 48.32 -3.89 0.58
C VAL A 17 47.43 -4.90 -0.10
N ALA A 18 47.20 -6.01 0.60
CA ALA A 18 46.44 -7.16 0.17
C ALA A 18 45.00 -6.76 -0.21
N ALA A 19 44.55 -7.26 -1.36
CA ALA A 19 43.16 -7.21 -1.75
C ALA A 19 42.33 -8.11 -0.83
N GLU A 20 41.65 -7.50 0.14
CA GLU A 20 40.57 -8.14 0.88
C GLU A 20 39.46 -8.54 -0.10
N ARG A 21 39.15 -9.84 -0.13
CA ARG A 21 38.02 -10.39 -0.86
C ARG A 21 36.73 -9.98 -0.15
N GLY A 22 36.20 -8.82 -0.52
CA GLY A 22 34.83 -8.44 -0.19
C GLY A 22 33.85 -9.35 -0.92
N ALA A 23 33.18 -10.23 -0.17
CA ALA A 23 32.05 -11.01 -0.67
C ALA A 23 30.87 -10.06 -0.97
N LEU A 24 30.52 -9.94 -2.25
CA LEU A 24 29.30 -9.31 -2.73
C LEU A 24 28.17 -10.36 -2.87
N PRO A 25 26.89 -9.95 -2.86
CA PRO A 25 25.78 -10.71 -2.27
C PRO A 25 25.19 -11.80 -3.19
N ALA A 26 24.48 -12.73 -2.57
CA ALA A 26 23.79 -13.86 -3.19
C ALA A 26 22.65 -13.45 -4.17
N GLY A 27 22.96 -13.35 -5.46
CA GLY A 27 22.02 -13.54 -6.59
C GLY A 27 22.75 -14.41 -7.62
N PRO A 28 22.18 -15.50 -8.18
CA PRO A 28 20.94 -15.62 -8.97
C PRO A 28 20.05 -16.83 -8.56
N VAL A 29 20.37 -17.44 -7.41
CA VAL A 29 19.74 -18.69 -6.95
C VAL A 29 18.34 -18.47 -6.38
N ALA A 30 18.13 -17.31 -5.73
CA ALA A 30 16.82 -16.94 -5.17
C ALA A 30 15.74 -16.78 -6.25
N ASP A 31 16.08 -16.14 -7.36
CA ASP A 31 15.21 -15.94 -8.53
C ASP A 31 14.89 -17.28 -9.25
N ALA A 32 15.83 -18.23 -9.28
CA ALA A 32 15.57 -19.56 -9.82
C ALA A 32 14.67 -20.41 -8.89
N ASP A 33 14.82 -20.26 -7.57
CA ASP A 33 13.99 -20.92 -6.55
C ASP A 33 12.56 -20.37 -6.55
N GLU A 34 12.39 -19.06 -6.77
CA GLU A 34 11.11 -18.38 -6.91
C GLU A 34 10.37 -18.82 -8.19
N ARG A 35 11.05 -18.80 -9.34
CA ARG A 35 10.49 -19.34 -10.60
C ARG A 35 10.11 -20.82 -10.52
N THR A 36 10.86 -21.62 -9.77
CA THR A 36 10.53 -23.05 -9.54
C THR A 36 9.33 -23.21 -8.62
N ARG A 37 9.22 -22.36 -7.58
CA ARG A 37 8.08 -22.34 -6.66
C ARG A 37 6.79 -21.94 -7.38
N ASP A 38 6.85 -20.99 -8.29
CA ASP A 38 5.70 -20.58 -9.11
C ASP A 38 5.21 -21.71 -10.01
N ARG A 39 6.14 -22.45 -10.63
CA ARG A 39 5.80 -23.66 -11.41
C ARG A 39 5.15 -24.75 -10.55
N VAL A 40 5.64 -24.96 -9.33
CA VAL A 40 5.03 -25.91 -8.39
C VAL A 40 3.64 -25.43 -7.96
N LEU A 41 3.46 -24.14 -7.68
CA LEU A 41 2.16 -23.56 -7.33
C LEU A 41 1.17 -23.69 -8.48
N ALA A 42 1.58 -23.36 -9.71
CA ALA A 42 0.77 -23.52 -10.93
C ALA A 42 0.31 -24.98 -11.12
N ALA A 43 1.20 -25.95 -10.90
CA ALA A 43 0.83 -27.36 -11.00
C ALA A 43 -0.10 -27.83 -9.86
N VAL A 44 0.01 -27.27 -8.65
CA VAL A 44 -0.97 -27.51 -7.56
C VAL A 44 -2.33 -26.90 -7.91
N LEU A 45 -2.35 -25.75 -8.56
CA LEU A 45 -3.58 -25.11 -9.04
C LEU A 45 -4.28 -25.95 -10.10
N GLU A 46 -3.52 -26.45 -11.07
CA GLU A 46 -4.05 -27.18 -12.22
C GLU A 46 -4.46 -28.62 -11.86
N HIS A 47 -3.73 -29.29 -10.96
CA HIS A 47 -3.89 -30.72 -10.69
C HIS A 47 -4.31 -31.07 -9.26
N GLY A 48 -4.57 -30.07 -8.41
CA GLY A 48 -5.00 -30.29 -7.03
C GLY A 48 -6.31 -31.07 -6.93
N PRO A 49 -6.49 -31.99 -5.95
CA PRO A 49 -5.51 -32.42 -4.94
C PRO A 49 -4.39 -33.28 -5.54
N VAL A 50 -3.13 -32.92 -5.32
CA VAL A 50 -1.96 -33.59 -5.92
C VAL A 50 -0.87 -33.88 -4.87
N SER A 51 -0.10 -34.95 -5.03
CA SER A 51 1.02 -35.31 -4.17
C SER A 51 2.36 -34.81 -4.70
N ALA A 52 3.37 -34.75 -3.82
CA ALA A 52 4.72 -34.36 -4.23
C ALA A 52 5.39 -35.33 -5.22
N ALA A 53 4.95 -36.59 -5.28
CA ALA A 53 5.44 -37.57 -6.25
C ALA A 53 4.90 -37.26 -7.64
N GLU A 54 3.57 -37.13 -7.75
CA GLU A 54 2.87 -36.78 -9.00
C GLU A 54 3.40 -35.45 -9.58
N LEU A 55 3.63 -34.44 -8.72
CA LEU A 55 4.23 -33.17 -9.15
C LEU A 55 5.70 -33.30 -9.58
N GLY A 56 6.46 -34.18 -8.95
CA GLY A 56 7.84 -34.46 -9.34
C GLY A 56 7.91 -35.03 -10.76
N ASP A 57 7.05 -36.01 -11.04
CA ASP A 57 6.94 -36.63 -12.37
C ASP A 57 6.50 -35.62 -13.43
N LEU A 58 5.50 -34.79 -13.12
CA LEU A 58 4.97 -33.77 -14.03
C LEU A 58 5.99 -32.68 -14.38
N LEU A 59 6.74 -32.20 -13.37
CA LEU A 59 7.63 -31.04 -13.52
C LEU A 59 9.08 -31.40 -13.84
N GLY A 60 9.43 -32.70 -13.84
CA GLY A 60 10.79 -33.19 -14.02
C GLY A 60 11.69 -32.96 -12.82
N PHE A 61 11.13 -32.95 -11.60
CA PHE A 61 11.85 -32.73 -10.35
C PHE A 61 11.79 -33.94 -9.43
N THR A 62 12.78 -34.07 -8.54
CA THR A 62 12.70 -35.12 -7.51
C THR A 62 11.58 -34.80 -6.52
N PRO A 63 10.88 -35.81 -5.96
CA PRO A 63 9.85 -35.57 -4.95
C PRO A 63 10.38 -34.82 -3.71
N ALA A 64 11.67 -34.95 -3.39
CA ALA A 64 12.31 -34.21 -2.29
C ALA A 64 12.41 -32.70 -2.59
N ALA A 65 12.82 -32.34 -3.82
CA ALA A 65 12.89 -30.94 -4.25
C ALA A 65 11.50 -30.29 -4.23
N VAL A 66 10.49 -30.97 -4.78
CA VAL A 66 9.10 -30.48 -4.78
C VAL A 66 8.56 -30.30 -3.36
N ARG A 67 8.83 -31.23 -2.43
CA ARG A 67 8.39 -31.11 -1.02
C ARG A 67 8.90 -29.85 -0.34
N ARG A 68 10.15 -29.42 -0.62
CA ARG A 68 10.70 -28.18 -0.05
C ARG A 68 9.85 -26.97 -0.47
N HIS A 69 9.47 -26.87 -1.73
CA HIS A 69 8.62 -25.79 -2.23
C HIS A 69 7.19 -25.89 -1.68
N LEU A 70 6.62 -27.09 -1.61
CA LEU A 70 5.29 -27.31 -1.04
C LEU A 70 5.23 -26.96 0.46
N ASP A 71 6.25 -27.30 1.23
CA ASP A 71 6.30 -26.94 2.65
C ASP A 71 6.48 -25.42 2.82
N HIS A 72 7.21 -24.75 1.93
CA HIS A 72 7.28 -23.29 1.92
C HIS A 72 5.92 -22.65 1.61
N LEU A 73 5.25 -23.09 0.53
CA LEU A 73 3.92 -22.62 0.14
C LEU A 73 2.87 -22.90 1.23
N SER A 74 2.99 -24.03 1.93
CA SER A 74 2.08 -24.38 3.02
C SER A 74 2.31 -23.54 4.27
N ARG A 75 3.57 -23.20 4.60
CA ARG A 75 3.90 -22.26 5.69
C ARG A 75 3.47 -20.83 5.37
N ALA A 76 3.56 -20.44 4.10
CA ALA A 76 3.05 -19.17 3.60
C ALA A 76 1.51 -19.14 3.50
N GLY A 77 0.83 -20.25 3.83
CA GLY A 77 -0.63 -20.36 3.82
C GLY A 77 -1.25 -20.37 2.42
N VAL A 78 -0.46 -20.42 1.35
CA VAL A 78 -0.93 -20.43 -0.05
C VAL A 78 -1.58 -21.77 -0.41
N ILE A 79 -1.08 -22.87 0.15
CA ILE A 79 -1.62 -24.22 -0.07
C ILE A 79 -1.90 -24.92 1.26
N GLU A 80 -2.85 -25.84 1.26
CA GLU A 80 -3.20 -26.67 2.42
C GLU A 80 -3.10 -28.17 2.10
N VAL A 81 -2.92 -28.97 3.15
CA VAL A 81 -2.81 -30.43 3.03
C VAL A 81 -4.17 -31.06 3.26
N LYS A 82 -4.77 -31.63 2.21
CA LYS A 82 -5.92 -32.52 2.36
C LYS A 82 -5.43 -33.95 2.53
N ARG A 83 -5.78 -34.55 3.68
CA ARG A 83 -5.58 -35.99 3.89
C ARG A 83 -6.73 -36.72 3.23
N VAL A 84 -6.49 -37.26 2.04
CA VAL A 84 -7.46 -38.12 1.37
C VAL A 84 -7.21 -39.55 1.87
N ALA A 85 -8.17 -40.11 2.62
CA ALA A 85 -8.14 -41.52 2.97
C ALA A 85 -8.45 -42.33 1.71
N LYS A 86 -7.47 -43.07 1.20
CA LYS A 86 -7.73 -44.08 0.16
C LYS A 86 -8.28 -45.33 0.84
N SER A 87 -9.53 -45.67 0.57
CA SER A 87 -10.04 -47.02 0.88
C SER A 87 -9.19 -48.04 0.11
N GLY A 88 -8.44 -48.89 0.81
CA GLY A 88 -7.64 -49.96 0.21
C GLY A 88 -6.13 -49.73 0.06
N SER A 89 -5.55 -48.65 0.60
CA SER A 89 -4.08 -48.53 0.66
C SER A 89 -3.53 -49.37 1.81
N GLY A 90 -2.67 -50.35 1.52
CA GLY A 90 -2.01 -51.21 2.52
C GLY A 90 -1.16 -50.44 3.55
N ALA A 91 -0.48 -51.19 4.44
CA ALA A 91 0.30 -50.66 5.56
C ALA A 91 1.27 -49.53 5.12
N GLY A 92 0.91 -48.28 5.42
CA GLY A 92 1.69 -47.10 5.08
C GLY A 92 0.95 -45.81 5.46
N ARG A 93 1.72 -44.77 5.85
CA ARG A 93 1.16 -43.45 6.19
C ARG A 93 0.52 -42.83 4.93
N PRO A 94 -0.74 -42.36 4.98
CA PRO A 94 -1.41 -41.79 3.81
C PRO A 94 -0.61 -40.62 3.22
N ALA A 95 -0.49 -40.60 1.89
CA ALA A 95 0.25 -39.56 1.19
C ALA A 95 -0.43 -38.19 1.39
N ARG A 96 0.37 -37.17 1.75
CA ARG A 96 -0.10 -35.77 1.79
C ARG A 96 -0.50 -35.37 0.38
N ARG A 97 -1.75 -34.93 0.19
CA ARG A 97 -2.18 -34.24 -1.04
C ARG A 97 -2.32 -32.76 -0.74
N TYR A 98 -1.92 -31.95 -1.70
CA TYR A 98 -1.85 -30.50 -1.60
C TYR A 98 -2.91 -29.93 -2.53
N VAL A 99 -3.64 -28.93 -2.03
CA VAL A 99 -4.59 -28.11 -2.78
C VAL A 99 -4.31 -26.65 -2.47
N LEU A 100 -4.76 -25.76 -3.33
CA LEU A 100 -4.75 -24.35 -3.00
C LEU A 100 -5.65 -24.06 -1.78
N SER A 101 -5.17 -23.22 -0.87
CA SER A 101 -5.97 -22.75 0.25
C SER A 101 -6.89 -21.60 -0.17
N SER A 102 -7.82 -21.20 0.71
CA SER A 102 -8.65 -20.00 0.48
C SER A 102 -7.82 -18.71 0.44
N GLN A 103 -6.73 -18.65 1.22
CA GLN A 103 -5.79 -17.53 1.18
C GLN A 103 -5.00 -17.51 -0.13
N GLY A 104 -4.56 -18.69 -0.59
CA GLY A 104 -3.93 -18.85 -1.91
C GLY A 104 -4.85 -18.39 -3.04
N GLN A 105 -6.13 -18.74 -3.01
CA GLN A 105 -7.11 -18.28 -4.00
C GLN A 105 -7.19 -16.76 -4.04
N SER A 106 -7.24 -16.12 -2.88
CA SER A 106 -7.32 -14.66 -2.78
C SER A 106 -6.07 -13.94 -3.32
N SER A 107 -4.91 -14.59 -3.30
CA SER A 107 -3.63 -14.02 -3.76
C SER A 107 -3.40 -14.07 -5.28
N LEU A 108 -4.17 -14.89 -6.00
CA LEU A 108 -4.03 -15.09 -7.46
C LEU A 108 -4.80 -14.05 -8.29
N GLY A 109 -5.36 -13.04 -7.62
CA GLY A 109 -6.26 -12.07 -8.23
C GLY A 109 -7.71 -12.53 -8.15
N ASN A 110 -8.60 -11.56 -7.97
CA ASN A 110 -10.04 -11.78 -8.02
C ASN A 110 -10.71 -10.53 -8.59
N ASP A 111 -11.83 -10.75 -9.28
CA ASP A 111 -12.58 -9.69 -9.95
C ASP A 111 -13.42 -8.85 -8.97
N TYR A 112 -13.19 -8.97 -7.64
CA TYR A 112 -14.04 -8.32 -6.64
C TYR A 112 -14.08 -6.80 -6.83
N LEU A 113 -12.95 -6.18 -7.17
CA LEU A 113 -12.91 -4.76 -7.43
C LEU A 113 -13.71 -4.38 -8.68
N ASP A 114 -13.62 -5.17 -9.76
CA ASP A 114 -14.35 -4.88 -10.99
C ASP A 114 -15.85 -5.12 -10.83
N ILE A 115 -16.24 -6.17 -10.11
CA ILE A 115 -17.64 -6.41 -9.72
C ILE A 115 -18.16 -5.28 -8.84
N ALA A 116 -17.39 -4.83 -7.84
CA ALA A 116 -17.78 -3.73 -6.97
C ALA A 116 -17.92 -2.42 -7.75
N ALA A 117 -16.99 -2.13 -8.66
CA ALA A 117 -17.05 -0.95 -9.50
C ALA A 117 -18.26 -1.00 -10.45
N LEU A 118 -18.54 -2.15 -11.06
CA LEU A 118 -19.73 -2.35 -11.89
C LEU A 118 -21.01 -2.18 -11.08
N ALA A 119 -21.07 -2.72 -9.87
CA ALA A 119 -22.22 -2.56 -8.98
C ALA A 119 -22.49 -1.09 -8.66
N LEU A 120 -21.46 -0.30 -8.33
CA LEU A 120 -21.60 1.14 -8.09
C LEU A 120 -22.02 1.92 -9.34
N GLN A 121 -21.51 1.54 -10.53
CA GLN A 121 -21.97 2.13 -11.78
C GLN A 121 -23.45 1.83 -12.05
N GLN A 122 -23.90 0.61 -11.78
CA GLN A 122 -25.31 0.24 -11.94
C GLN A 122 -26.20 0.93 -10.89
N LEU A 123 -25.72 1.05 -9.65
CA LEU A 123 -26.40 1.81 -8.61
C LEU A 123 -26.64 3.27 -9.06
N GLN A 124 -25.63 3.91 -9.66
CA GLN A 124 -25.79 5.26 -10.19
C GLN A 124 -26.81 5.34 -11.34
N LYS A 125 -26.86 4.35 -12.22
CA LYS A 125 -27.81 4.30 -13.34
C LYS A 125 -29.26 4.11 -12.87
N VAL A 126 -29.48 3.26 -11.88
CA VAL A 126 -30.83 2.87 -11.42
C VAL A 126 -31.38 3.84 -10.38
N ALA A 127 -30.55 4.29 -9.43
CA ALA A 127 -30.97 5.11 -8.30
C ALA A 127 -30.58 6.61 -8.44
N GLY A 128 -29.92 6.98 -9.53
CA GLY A 128 -29.57 8.37 -9.85
C GLY A 128 -28.15 8.78 -9.46
N PRO A 129 -27.74 10.01 -9.82
CA PRO A 129 -26.36 10.47 -9.73
C PRO A 129 -25.81 10.49 -8.28
N ASP A 130 -26.67 10.75 -7.29
CA ASP A 130 -26.30 10.87 -5.88
C ASP A 130 -26.21 9.53 -5.15
N ALA A 131 -26.62 8.42 -5.77
CA ALA A 131 -26.71 7.13 -5.10
C ALA A 131 -25.34 6.62 -4.62
N VAL A 132 -24.27 6.87 -5.39
CA VAL A 132 -22.89 6.53 -4.98
C VAL A 132 -22.43 7.40 -3.81
N ARG A 133 -22.83 8.69 -3.78
CA ARG A 133 -22.53 9.57 -2.65
C ARG A 133 -23.24 9.10 -1.38
N ALA A 134 -24.52 8.75 -1.48
CA ALA A 134 -25.29 8.22 -0.35
C ALA A 134 -24.66 6.93 0.20
N PHE A 135 -24.23 6.03 -0.69
CA PHE A 135 -23.49 4.83 -0.28
C PHE A 135 -22.16 5.16 0.40
N ALA A 136 -21.38 6.10 -0.13
CA ALA A 136 -20.13 6.53 0.48
C ALA A 136 -20.37 7.13 1.88
N VAL A 137 -21.41 7.95 2.05
CA VAL A 137 -21.81 8.51 3.35
C VAL A 137 -22.09 7.41 4.36
N GLU A 138 -22.90 6.41 4.01
CA GLU A 138 -23.20 5.29 4.92
C GLU A 138 -21.93 4.50 5.27
N ARG A 139 -21.09 4.20 4.27
CA ARG A 139 -19.84 3.46 4.45
C ARG A 139 -18.88 4.16 5.41
N PHE A 140 -18.80 5.49 5.35
CA PHE A 140 -17.93 6.26 6.25
C PHE A 140 -18.60 6.66 7.57
N ALA A 141 -19.94 6.65 7.66
CA ALA A 141 -20.62 6.84 8.94
C ALA A 141 -20.24 5.76 9.96
N GLU A 142 -20.04 4.52 9.52
CA GLU A 142 -19.52 3.46 10.39
C GLU A 142 -18.06 3.69 10.82
N MET A 143 -17.23 4.23 9.94
CA MET A 143 -15.86 4.64 10.29
C MET A 143 -15.88 5.75 11.35
N GLU A 144 -16.68 6.79 11.12
CA GLU A 144 -16.85 7.92 12.05
C GLU A 144 -17.32 7.45 13.43
N ARG A 145 -18.34 6.59 13.49
CA ARG A 145 -18.83 6.00 14.76
C ARG A 145 -17.75 5.26 15.54
N ARG A 146 -16.85 4.54 14.86
CA ARG A 146 -15.75 3.81 15.50
C ARG A 146 -14.64 4.74 15.98
N TYR A 147 -14.36 5.81 15.25
CA TYR A 147 -13.21 6.69 15.54
C TYR A 147 -13.55 7.77 16.57
N ALA A 148 -14.79 8.28 16.57
CA ALA A 148 -15.21 9.39 17.43
C ALA A 148 -14.85 9.22 18.91
N PRO A 149 -15.08 8.06 19.57
CA PRO A 149 -14.78 7.92 21.00
C PRO A 149 -13.31 8.16 21.36
N GLU A 150 -12.38 7.73 20.51
CA GLU A 150 -10.94 7.87 20.77
C GLU A 150 -10.45 9.29 20.48
N ILE A 151 -11.02 9.92 19.44
CA ILE A 151 -10.70 11.30 19.08
C ILE A 151 -11.27 12.27 20.12
N ASP A 152 -12.45 11.99 20.67
CA ASP A 152 -13.04 12.78 21.76
C ASP A 152 -12.28 12.62 23.08
N GLN A 153 -11.73 11.44 23.35
CA GLN A 153 -10.84 11.21 24.50
C GLN A 153 -9.53 12.01 24.42
N ALA A 154 -9.06 12.34 23.22
CA ALA A 154 -7.88 13.19 23.03
C ALA A 154 -8.12 14.66 23.45
N GLY A 155 -9.36 15.06 23.71
CA GLY A 155 -9.71 16.39 24.20
C GLY A 155 -9.90 17.44 23.10
N PRO A 156 -9.85 18.74 23.45
CA PRO A 156 -10.16 19.84 22.53
C PRO A 156 -8.99 20.27 21.64
N ASP A 157 -7.76 19.82 21.92
CA ASP A 157 -6.60 20.19 21.13
C ASP A 157 -6.65 19.52 19.74
N ILE A 158 -6.65 20.33 18.68
CA ILE A 158 -6.78 19.83 17.29
C ILE A 158 -5.58 18.96 16.90
N THR A 159 -4.39 19.23 17.44
CA THR A 159 -3.19 18.44 17.16
C THR A 159 -3.33 17.03 17.73
N ASP A 160 -3.81 16.93 18.97
CA ASP A 160 -4.03 15.64 19.63
C ASP A 160 -5.20 14.86 19.01
N ARG A 161 -6.28 15.55 18.60
CA ARG A 161 -7.36 14.94 17.79
C ARG A 161 -6.85 14.40 16.46
N ALA A 162 -5.95 15.13 15.78
CA ALA A 162 -5.37 14.68 14.52
C ALA A 162 -4.44 13.47 14.69
N LYS A 163 -3.69 13.38 15.80
CA LYS A 163 -2.90 12.18 16.14
C LYS A 163 -3.80 10.98 16.41
N ALA A 164 -4.86 11.16 17.22
CA ALA A 164 -5.82 10.09 17.49
C ALA A 164 -6.51 9.59 16.19
N LEU A 165 -6.83 10.50 15.27
CA LEU A 165 -7.33 10.15 13.94
C LEU A 165 -6.31 9.34 13.13
N ALA A 166 -5.03 9.70 13.16
CA ALA A 166 -3.97 8.94 12.49
C ALA A 166 -3.80 7.53 13.08
N ASP A 167 -3.89 7.38 14.40
CA ASP A 167 -3.81 6.07 15.07
C ASP A 167 -5.01 5.18 14.68
N ALA A 168 -6.22 5.75 14.68
CA ALA A 168 -7.43 5.05 14.27
C ALA A 168 -7.36 4.59 12.80
N LEU A 169 -6.92 5.47 11.90
CA LEU A 169 -6.70 5.16 10.49
C LEU A 169 -5.64 4.06 10.29
N THR A 170 -4.58 4.06 11.07
CA THR A 170 -3.53 3.03 10.99
C THR A 170 -4.06 1.65 11.34
N ARG A 171 -4.97 1.53 12.31
CA ARG A 171 -5.63 0.25 12.64
C ARG A 171 -6.49 -0.28 11.50
N ASP A 172 -7.05 0.60 10.68
CA ASP A 172 -7.78 0.23 9.45
C ASP A 172 -6.85 0.14 8.22
N ASN A 173 -5.54 -0.03 8.44
CA ASN A 173 -4.50 -0.21 7.42
C ASN A 173 -4.29 0.98 6.49
N PHE A 174 -4.60 2.22 6.89
CA PHE A 174 -4.28 3.39 6.06
C PHE A 174 -2.81 3.84 6.17
N VAL A 175 -2.02 3.24 7.08
CA VAL A 175 -0.62 3.61 7.35
C VAL A 175 -0.50 5.13 7.52
N ALA A 176 -1.14 5.64 8.57
CA ALA A 176 -1.35 7.07 8.74
C ALA A 176 -0.42 7.69 9.77
N SER A 177 -0.12 8.97 9.60
CA SER A 177 0.66 9.77 10.54
C SER A 177 0.14 11.20 10.59
N ALA A 178 0.30 11.86 11.74
CA ALA A 178 -0.03 13.27 11.91
C ALA A 178 1.18 14.02 12.48
N ALA A 179 1.61 15.09 11.81
CA ALA A 179 2.72 15.91 12.24
C ALA A 179 2.42 17.40 12.08
N SER A 180 2.77 18.19 13.10
CA SER A 180 2.72 19.65 13.03
C SER A 180 3.71 20.16 11.97
N ILE A 181 3.30 21.17 11.21
CA ILE A 181 4.16 21.80 10.21
C ILE A 181 4.96 22.92 10.88
N GLU A 182 6.24 22.64 11.11
CA GLU A 182 7.20 23.62 11.60
C GLU A 182 7.68 24.50 10.44
N ALA A 183 7.53 25.81 10.57
CA ALA A 183 8.17 26.75 9.67
C ALA A 183 9.53 27.19 10.21
N LYS A 184 10.45 27.52 9.29
CA LYS A 184 11.79 28.04 9.62
C LYS A 184 11.77 29.38 10.37
N ALA A 185 10.63 30.08 10.38
CA ALA A 185 10.40 31.29 11.16
C ALA A 185 9.10 31.12 11.96
N PRO A 186 8.93 31.80 13.12
CA PRO A 186 7.72 31.72 13.92
C PRO A 186 6.49 32.05 13.06
N LEU A 187 5.63 31.07 12.82
CA LEU A 187 4.34 31.33 12.19
C LEU A 187 3.43 32.00 13.22
N PRO A 188 2.64 33.01 12.83
CA PRO A 188 1.49 33.43 13.60
C PRO A 188 0.66 32.20 13.97
N ALA A 189 0.12 32.15 15.20
CA ALA A 189 -0.70 31.02 15.65
C ALA A 189 -1.83 30.71 14.64
N ALA A 190 -2.40 31.72 13.98
CA ALA A 190 -3.41 31.56 12.94
C ALA A 190 -2.98 30.72 11.70
N LEU A 191 -1.68 30.53 11.49
CA LEU A 191 -1.10 29.77 10.37
C LEU A 191 -0.52 28.41 10.82
N SER A 192 -0.66 28.03 12.09
CA SER A 192 -0.25 26.69 12.53
C SER A 192 -1.18 25.62 11.95
N SER A 193 -0.59 24.48 11.60
CA SER A 193 -1.31 23.37 11.00
C SER A 193 -0.64 22.03 11.30
N VAL A 194 -1.43 20.97 11.15
CA VAL A 194 -1.00 19.58 11.13
C VAL A 194 -1.23 19.03 9.73
N GLN A 195 -0.29 18.22 9.25
CA GLN A 195 -0.53 17.35 8.11
C GLN A 195 -0.85 15.94 8.59
N LEU A 196 -2.03 15.47 8.22
CA LEU A 196 -2.41 14.07 8.28
C LEU A 196 -2.05 13.40 6.96
N CYS A 197 -1.18 12.40 7.00
CA CYS A 197 -0.71 11.64 5.85
C CYS A 197 -1.26 10.21 5.91
N GLN A 198 -1.65 9.64 4.76
CA GLN A 198 -1.99 8.21 4.63
C GLN A 198 -1.10 7.60 3.53
N GLY A 199 -0.24 6.66 3.91
CA GLY A 199 0.67 5.95 3.01
C GLY A 199 0.04 4.78 2.27
N HIS A 200 -1.14 4.33 2.70
CA HIS A 200 -1.92 3.29 2.05
C HIS A 200 -3.41 3.65 2.07
N CYS A 201 -4.15 3.23 1.04
CA CYS A 201 -5.60 3.37 1.00
C CYS A 201 -6.22 2.03 0.59
N PRO A 202 -6.93 1.33 1.49
CA PRO A 202 -7.56 0.04 1.20
C PRO A 202 -8.57 0.07 0.05
N ILE A 203 -9.08 1.26 -0.28
CA ILE A 203 -10.03 1.47 -1.37
C ILE A 203 -9.45 2.33 -2.51
N GLN A 204 -8.12 2.44 -2.62
CA GLN A 204 -7.45 3.35 -3.58
C GLN A 204 -8.02 3.23 -5.00
N GLN A 205 -8.09 2.01 -5.51
CA GLN A 205 -8.54 1.75 -6.88
C GLN A 205 -10.03 2.05 -7.08
N LEU A 206 -10.85 1.81 -6.05
CA LEU A 206 -12.26 2.17 -6.07
C LEU A 206 -12.43 3.70 -6.05
N ALA A 207 -11.70 4.38 -5.18
CA ALA A 207 -11.71 5.83 -5.05
C ALA A 207 -11.16 6.55 -6.30
N ALA A 208 -10.25 5.91 -7.04
CA ALA A 208 -9.79 6.41 -8.35
C ALA A 208 -10.93 6.43 -9.38
N ARG A 209 -11.81 5.42 -9.36
CA ARG A 209 -13.00 5.36 -10.23
C ARG A 209 -14.16 6.22 -9.72
N PHE A 210 -14.27 6.38 -8.40
CA PHE A 210 -15.33 7.14 -7.73
C PHE A 210 -14.74 8.14 -6.72
N PRO A 211 -14.33 9.34 -7.16
CA PRO A 211 -13.68 10.33 -6.29
C PRO A 211 -14.50 10.76 -5.07
N VAL A 212 -15.82 10.60 -5.13
CA VAL A 212 -16.75 10.89 -4.02
C VAL A 212 -16.39 10.19 -2.71
N PHE A 213 -15.72 9.03 -2.75
CA PHE A 213 -15.23 8.38 -1.53
C PHE A 213 -14.16 9.22 -0.82
N CYS A 214 -13.24 9.85 -1.56
CA CYS A 214 -12.24 10.75 -0.98
C CYS A 214 -12.88 12.03 -0.43
N ASP A 215 -13.92 12.54 -1.10
CA ASP A 215 -14.63 13.75 -0.67
C ASP A 215 -15.36 13.49 0.66
N VAL A 216 -16.13 12.40 0.74
CA VAL A 216 -16.86 12.03 1.97
C VAL A 216 -15.91 11.69 3.12
N GLU A 217 -14.79 10.99 2.86
CA GLU A 217 -13.75 10.76 3.88
C GLU A 217 -13.22 12.08 4.45
N THR A 218 -13.00 13.08 3.57
CA THR A 218 -12.51 14.41 3.97
C THR A 218 -13.55 15.16 4.82
N GLU A 219 -14.84 15.05 4.48
CA GLU A 219 -15.93 15.59 5.30
C GLU A 219 -15.97 14.95 6.69
N VAL A 220 -15.75 13.64 6.77
CA VAL A 220 -15.70 12.88 8.04
C VAL A 220 -14.50 13.35 8.88
N PHE A 221 -13.32 13.50 8.26
CA PHE A 221 -12.15 14.03 8.98
C PHE A 221 -12.43 15.40 9.55
N SER A 222 -13.06 16.30 8.78
CA SER A 222 -13.44 17.63 9.24
C SER A 222 -14.32 17.59 10.49
N ARG A 223 -15.37 16.75 10.50
CA ARG A 223 -16.25 16.57 11.66
C ARG A 223 -15.52 15.97 12.85
N LEU A 224 -14.69 14.96 12.62
CA LEU A 224 -13.92 14.30 13.67
C LEU A 224 -12.90 15.25 14.32
N VAL A 225 -12.17 16.06 13.56
CA VAL A 225 -11.19 16.99 14.15
C VAL A 225 -11.82 18.32 14.62
N GLY A 226 -13.03 18.64 14.18
CA GLY A 226 -13.78 19.84 14.58
C GLY A 226 -13.41 21.12 13.83
N VAL A 227 -12.68 21.01 12.71
CA VAL A 227 -12.27 22.14 11.86
C VAL A 227 -12.37 21.77 10.39
N ASP A 228 -12.48 22.78 9.52
CA ASP A 228 -12.41 22.58 8.08
C ASP A 228 -11.01 22.09 7.68
N VAL A 229 -10.96 20.89 7.10
CA VAL A 229 -9.72 20.29 6.60
C VAL A 229 -9.66 20.38 5.08
N ARG A 230 -8.45 20.32 4.52
CA ARG A 230 -8.25 20.34 3.07
C ARG A 230 -7.39 19.19 2.60
N ARG A 231 -7.92 18.36 1.71
CA ARG A 231 -7.13 17.35 1.00
C ARG A 231 -6.22 18.04 -0.03
N LEU A 232 -4.91 17.84 0.07
CA LEU A 232 -3.89 18.37 -0.83
C LEU A 232 -3.46 17.36 -1.88
N SER A 233 -3.38 16.08 -1.51
CA SER A 233 -2.97 14.98 -2.39
C SER A 233 -3.77 13.73 -2.05
N THR A 234 -3.94 12.84 -3.03
CA THR A 234 -4.57 11.53 -2.84
C THR A 234 -3.86 10.45 -3.64
N LEU A 235 -3.70 9.26 -3.05
CA LEU A 235 -3.28 8.04 -3.75
C LEU A 235 -4.19 7.71 -4.94
N ALA A 236 -5.50 7.99 -4.83
CA ALA A 236 -6.50 7.75 -5.87
C ALA A 236 -6.27 8.57 -7.15
N ARG A 237 -5.65 9.76 -7.04
CA ARG A 237 -5.28 10.63 -8.16
C ARG A 237 -3.81 10.47 -8.58
N GLY A 238 -3.16 9.39 -8.17
CA GLY A 238 -1.78 9.08 -8.53
C GLY A 238 -0.70 9.76 -7.66
N GLY A 239 -1.09 10.41 -6.54
CA GLY A 239 -0.11 10.87 -5.55
C GLY A 239 0.59 9.69 -4.86
N HIS A 240 1.76 9.94 -4.26
CA HIS A 240 2.49 8.92 -3.48
C HIS A 240 2.00 8.77 -2.04
N VAL A 241 1.24 9.76 -1.56
CA VAL A 241 0.67 9.81 -0.21
C VAL A 241 -0.61 10.66 -0.26
N CYS A 242 -1.65 10.25 0.47
CA CYS A 242 -2.76 11.17 0.72
C CYS A 242 -2.32 12.18 1.78
N THR A 243 -2.48 13.47 1.53
CA THR A 243 -2.13 14.52 2.50
C THR A 243 -3.34 15.39 2.77
N THR A 244 -3.71 15.52 4.04
CA THR A 244 -4.78 16.40 4.51
C THR A 244 -4.19 17.46 5.42
N HIS A 245 -4.40 18.72 5.07
CA HIS A 245 -4.03 19.87 5.88
C HIS A 245 -5.14 20.16 6.91
N ILE A 246 -4.75 20.23 8.18
CA ILE A 246 -5.63 20.48 9.32
C ILE A 246 -5.15 21.78 9.99
N PRO A 247 -5.88 22.90 9.87
CA PRO A 247 -5.51 24.14 10.55
C PRO A 247 -5.70 23.99 12.07
N THR A 248 -4.68 24.34 12.86
CA THR A 248 -4.77 24.34 14.33
C THR A 248 -4.93 25.74 14.91
N GLY A 249 -4.66 26.78 14.10
CA GLY A 249 -4.79 28.19 14.47
C GLY A 249 -6.17 28.81 14.30
N ARG A 250 -7.13 28.07 13.75
CA ARG A 250 -8.51 28.55 13.53
C ARG A 250 -9.41 28.04 14.65
N LEU A 251 -10.40 28.85 15.01
CA LEU A 251 -11.47 28.43 15.92
C LEU A 251 -12.20 27.20 15.33
N PRO A 252 -12.70 26.28 16.17
CA PRO A 252 -13.54 25.16 15.75
C PRO A 252 -14.67 25.64 14.85
N ALA A 253 -15.04 24.84 13.85
CA ALA A 253 -16.11 25.17 12.90
C ALA A 253 -17.47 25.23 13.63
N GLY A 254 -17.80 26.40 14.18
CA GLY A 254 -19.11 26.70 14.77
C GLY A 254 -19.99 27.41 13.76
N GLY A 255 -20.69 26.65 12.90
CA GLY A 255 -21.75 27.20 12.03
C GLY A 255 -22.20 26.23 10.93
N PRO A 256 -23.50 26.26 10.53
CA PRO A 256 -24.02 25.40 9.46
C PRO A 256 -23.32 25.69 8.12
N PRO A 257 -23.20 24.69 7.22
CA PRO A 257 -22.47 24.84 5.97
C PRO A 257 -23.10 25.95 5.13
N THR A 258 -22.28 26.94 4.78
CA THR A 258 -22.69 27.96 3.80
C THR A 258 -22.70 27.30 2.42
N PRO A 259 -23.81 27.33 1.67
CA PRO A 259 -23.84 26.73 0.34
C PRO A 259 -22.78 27.36 -0.56
N PRO A 260 -22.15 26.59 -1.46
CA PRO A 260 -21.10 27.11 -2.33
C PRO A 260 -21.68 28.25 -3.18
N ALA A 261 -21.06 29.42 -3.06
CA ALA A 261 -21.33 30.54 -3.95
C ALA A 261 -21.07 30.08 -5.39
N ALA A 262 -22.07 30.23 -6.25
CA ALA A 262 -21.96 29.93 -7.67
C ALA A 262 -20.72 30.63 -8.25
N LEU A 263 -19.81 29.85 -8.85
CA LEU A 263 -18.66 30.42 -9.56
C LEU A 263 -19.17 31.27 -10.72
N ALA A 264 -19.05 32.60 -10.56
CA ALA A 264 -19.01 33.49 -11.70
C ALA A 264 -17.73 33.19 -12.50
N SER A 265 -17.93 32.87 -13.78
CA SER A 265 -16.91 32.52 -14.77
C SER A 265 -15.74 33.52 -14.76
N LEU A 266 -14.54 33.05 -14.41
CA LEU A 266 -13.29 33.76 -14.64
C LEU A 266 -12.57 33.12 -15.83
N THR A 267 -12.52 33.90 -16.90
CA THR A 267 -11.85 33.65 -18.17
C THR A 267 -10.40 33.23 -17.98
N GLU A 268 -9.99 32.19 -18.70
CA GLU A 268 -8.64 31.65 -18.75
C GLU A 268 -7.61 32.72 -19.12
N VAL A 269 -6.59 32.91 -18.28
CA VAL A 269 -5.29 33.43 -18.71
C VAL A 269 -4.27 32.33 -18.42
N ASN A 270 -3.90 31.63 -19.50
CA ASN A 270 -2.96 30.53 -19.53
C ASN A 270 -1.52 31.04 -19.29
N ASN A 271 -0.86 30.54 -18.24
CA ASN A 271 0.46 31.01 -17.79
C ASN A 271 1.63 30.12 -18.29
N HIS A 272 1.50 29.52 -19.48
CA HIS A 272 2.51 28.63 -20.07
C HIS A 272 3.52 29.34 -21.00
N GLN A 273 4.25 30.35 -20.52
CA GLN A 273 5.43 30.87 -21.24
C GLN A 273 6.53 31.41 -20.31
N GLN A 274 7.00 30.63 -19.33
CA GLN A 274 8.25 30.95 -18.65
C GLN A 274 9.11 29.72 -18.41
N GLU A 275 9.69 29.17 -19.48
CA GLU A 275 10.95 28.42 -19.41
C GLU A 275 11.76 28.65 -20.70
N ARG A 276 12.78 29.52 -20.63
CA ARG A 276 14.21 29.24 -20.90
C ARG A 276 15.02 30.54 -20.97
N PRO A 277 16.30 30.51 -20.54
CA PRO A 277 17.23 31.64 -20.67
C PRO A 277 17.61 31.92 -22.14
#